data_AF-A0A519SIF1-F1
#
_entry.id   AF-A0A519SIF1-F1
#
_cell.length_a   1.000
_cell.length_b   1.000
_cell.length_c   1.000
_cell.angle_alpha   90.00
_cell.angle_beta   90.00
_cell.angle_gamma   90.00
#
_symmetry.space_group_name_H-M   'P 1'
#
loop_
_entity.id
_entity.type
_entity.pdbx_description
1 polymer ?
#
loop_
_entity_poly.entity_id
_entity_poly.type
_entity_poly.pdbx_seq_one_letter_code
_entity_poly.pdbx_strand_id
1 'polypeptide(L)' 'MLDYVKTILLKVSFSKMLFEKELRKALRHILPADFSDFKAWCYEQFARLHWTVMNRIFAQHTPAA' A
#
# COMPACT_ATOMS: atom_id res chain seq x y z
N MET A 1 1.78 5.69 13.00
CA MET A 1 0.63 5.14 12.22
C MET A 1 1.07 4.19 11.11
N LEU A 2 2.20 4.43 10.46
CA LEU A 2 2.78 3.55 9.42
C LEU A 2 2.90 2.08 9.85
N ASP A 3 3.40 1.78 11.04
CA ASP A 3 3.62 0.38 11.47
C ASP A 3 2.32 -0.42 11.61
N TYR A 4 1.23 0.24 12.01
CA TYR A 4 -0.09 -0.37 12.07
C TYR A 4 -0.60 -0.72 10.67
N VAL A 5 -0.46 0.20 9.71
CA VAL A 5 -0.81 -0.03 8.30
C VAL A 5 0.01 -1.17 7.72
N LYS A 6 1.33 -1.18 7.94
CA LYS A 6 2.23 -2.24 7.48
C LYS A 6 1.80 -3.61 8.03
N THR A 7 1.47 -3.67 9.33
CA THR A 7 0.98 -4.90 9.98
C THR A 7 -0.32 -5.40 9.36
N ILE A 8 -1.28 -4.52 9.06
CA ILE A 8 -2.52 -4.90 8.38
C ILE A 8 -2.22 -5.48 7.00
N LEU A 9 -1.42 -4.79 6.19
CA LEU A 9 -1.10 -5.24 4.83
C LEU A 9 -0.41 -6.60 4.81
N LEU A 10 0.50 -6.85 5.76
CA LEU A 10 1.09 -8.18 5.95
C LEU A 10 0.01 -9.23 6.24
N LYS A 11 -0.88 -8.95 7.20
CA LYS A 11 -1.95 -9.88 7.61
C LYS A 11 -2.95 -10.18 6.51
N VAL A 12 -3.25 -9.23 5.63
CA VAL A 12 -4.25 -9.41 4.55
C VAL A 12 -3.64 -9.81 3.21
N SER A 13 -2.30 -9.90 3.12
CA SER A 13 -1.57 -10.16 1.87
C SER A 13 -1.90 -11.50 1.20
N PHE A 14 -2.45 -12.47 1.94
CA PHE A 14 -2.91 -13.75 1.42
C PHE A 14 -4.10 -13.63 0.45
N SER A 15 -4.87 -12.53 0.51
CA SER A 15 -6.03 -12.30 -0.34
C SER A 15 -5.84 -11.03 -1.16
N LYS A 16 -5.83 -11.18 -2.48
CA LYS A 16 -5.74 -10.05 -3.43
C LYS A 16 -6.81 -8.99 -3.17
N MET A 17 -8.05 -9.43 -2.91
CA MET A 17 -9.18 -8.53 -2.67
C MET A 17 -9.01 -7.75 -1.36
N LEU A 18 -8.60 -8.42 -0.28
CA LEU A 18 -8.39 -7.76 1.01
C LEU A 18 -7.17 -6.84 0.96
N PHE A 19 -6.08 -7.28 0.34
CA PHE A 19 -4.88 -6.47 0.12
C PHE A 19 -5.19 -5.17 -0.61
N GLU A 20 -5.91 -5.24 -1.75
CA GLU A 20 -6.33 -4.04 -2.48
C GLU A 20 -7.18 -3.10 -1.61
N LYS A 21 -8.16 -3.64 -0.87
CA LYS A 21 -9.04 -2.85 0.00
C LYS A 21 -8.25 -2.11 1.07
N GLU A 22 -7.34 -2.79 1.76
CA GLU A 22 -6.54 -2.20 2.84
C GLU A 22 -5.43 -1.29 2.31
N LEU A 23 -4.85 -1.56 1.13
CA LEU A 23 -3.88 -0.66 0.49
C LEU A 23 -4.54 0.68 0.11
N ARG A 24 -5.76 0.65 -0.43
CA ARG A 24 -6.50 1.90 -0.70
C ARG A 24 -6.84 2.66 0.59
N LYS A 25 -7.11 1.97 1.69
CA LYS A 25 -7.32 2.60 3.01
C LYS A 25 -6.03 3.24 3.52
N ALA A 26 -4.92 2.51 3.47
CA ALA A 26 -3.60 2.98 3.85
C ALA A 26 -3.29 4.34 3.21
N LEU A 27 -3.46 4.44 1.90
CA LEU A 27 -3.19 5.65 1.13
C LEU A 27 -4.02 6.88 1.52
N ARG A 28 -5.14 6.72 2.23
CA ARG A 28 -5.90 7.85 2.78
C ARG A 28 -5.37 8.37 4.11
N HIS A 29 -4.51 7.60 4.77
CA HIS A 29 -3.97 7.91 6.10
C HIS A 29 -2.46 8.15 6.10
N ILE A 30 -1.79 7.88 4.99
CA ILE A 30 -0.36 8.13 4.79
C ILE A 30 -0.16 9.63 4.55
N LEU A 31 0.79 10.24 5.28
CA LEU A 31 1.18 11.61 5.03
C LEU A 31 1.96 11.71 3.71
N PRO A 32 1.90 12.84 2.98
CA PRO A 32 2.64 13.02 1.73
C PRO A 32 4.15 12.78 1.89
N ALA A 33 4.73 13.21 3.02
CA ALA A 33 6.14 13.00 3.36
C ALA A 33 6.52 11.51 3.51
N ASP A 34 5.58 10.68 3.95
CA ASP A 34 5.78 9.25 4.17
C ASP A 34 5.48 8.39 2.93
N PHE A 35 4.85 8.98 1.90
CA PHE A 35 4.31 8.23 0.76
C PHE A 35 5.39 7.50 -0.03
N SER A 36 6.53 8.15 -0.27
CA SER A 36 7.64 7.56 -1.03
C SER A 36 8.16 6.29 -0.34
N ASP A 37 8.45 6.38 0.96
CA ASP A 37 8.98 5.27 1.75
C ASP A 37 7.96 4.14 1.89
N PHE A 38 6.68 4.50 2.08
CA PHE A 38 5.60 3.53 2.13
C PHE A 38 5.43 2.78 0.80
N LYS A 39 5.50 3.49 -0.33
CA LYS A 39 5.40 2.91 -1.67
C LYS A 39 6.57 1.96 -1.92
N ALA A 40 7.80 2.37 -1.63
CA ALA A 40 8.99 1.54 -1.78
C ALA A 40 8.87 0.24 -0.96
N TRP A 41 8.48 0.37 0.31
CA TRP A 41 8.25 -0.77 1.19
C TRP A 41 7.18 -1.73 0.66
N CYS A 42 6.07 -1.21 0.10
CA CYS A 42 5.04 -2.07 -0.49
C CYS A 42 5.58 -2.91 -1.66
N TYR A 43 6.40 -2.31 -2.54
CA TYR A 43 7.01 -3.07 -3.63
C TYR A 43 8.01 -4.11 -3.13
N GLU A 44 8.83 -3.77 -2.15
CA GLU A 44 9.77 -4.72 -1.54
C GLU A 44 9.04 -5.95 -0.96
N GLN A 45 7.96 -5.72 -0.20
CA GLN A 45 7.25 -6.79 0.49
C GLN A 45 6.31 -7.60 -0.40
N PHE A 46 5.64 -6.95 -1.36
CA PHE A 46 4.49 -7.53 -2.04
C PHE A 46 4.62 -7.65 -3.55
N ALA A 47 5.73 -7.23 -4.18
CA ALA A 47 5.87 -7.27 -5.64
C ALA A 47 5.62 -8.66 -6.22
N ARG A 48 6.10 -9.72 -5.56
CA ARG A 48 5.94 -11.10 -6.05
C ARG A 48 4.48 -11.56 -6.09
N LEU A 49 3.60 -10.98 -5.28
CA LEU A 49 2.19 -11.38 -5.14
C LEU A 49 1.23 -10.39 -5.81
N HIS A 50 1.50 -9.09 -5.66
CA HIS A 50 0.53 -8.03 -5.92
C HIS A 50 1.05 -6.92 -6.85
N TRP A 51 2.10 -7.18 -7.63
CA TRP A 51 2.68 -6.19 -8.59
C TRP A 51 1.62 -5.42 -9.38
N THR A 52 0.72 -6.14 -10.06
CA THR A 52 -0.32 -5.54 -10.91
C THR A 52 -1.30 -4.67 -10.13
N VAL A 53 -1.64 -5.10 -8.90
CA VAL A 53 -2.55 -4.35 -8.02
C VAL A 53 -1.87 -3.06 -7.55
N MET A 54 -0.62 -3.16 -7.10
CA MET A 54 0.15 -2.01 -6.62
C MET A 54 0.40 -0.99 -7.73
N ASN A 55 0.87 -1.42 -8.91
CA ASN A 55 1.10 -0.51 -10.03
C ASN A 55 -0.17 0.25 -10.41
N ARG A 56 -1.32 -0.44 -10.46
CA ARG A 56 -2.60 0.22 -10.75
C ARG A 56 -2.98 1.24 -9.68
N ILE A 57 -2.89 0.87 -8.40
CA ILE A 57 -3.34 1.73 -7.29
C ILE A 57 -2.42 2.94 -7.15
N PHE A 58 -1.11 2.75 -7.16
CA PHE A 58 -0.15 3.86 -7.02
C PHE A 58 -0.16 4.79 -8.23
N ALA A 59 -0.44 4.29 -9.44
CA ALA A 59 -0.60 5.16 -10.62
C ALA A 59 -1.87 6.03 -10.55
N GLN A 60 -2.91 5.56 -9.85
CA GLN A 60 -4.17 6.31 -9.65
C GLN A 60 -4.15 7.23 -8.44
N HIS A 61 -3.13 7.14 -7.59
CA HIS A 61 -3.06 7.89 -6.34
C HIS A 61 -2.11 9.08 -6.48
N THR A 62 -2.68 10.28 -6.40
CA THR A 62 -1.94 11.53 -6.24
C THR A 62 -1.96 11.89 -4.76
N PRO A 63 -0.81 11.94 -4.07
CA PRO A 63 -0.75 12.46 -2.70
C PRO A 63 -1.26 13.90 -2.69
N ALA A 64 -2.20 14.22 -1.79
CA ALA A 64 -2.64 15.60 -1.60
C ALA A 64 -1.45 16.43 -1.09
N ALA A 65 -1.19 17.58 -1.71
CA ALA A 65 -0.10 18.49 -1.37
C ALA A 65 -0.21 19.01 0.08
#